data_AF-A0A150PCJ2-F1
#
_entry.id   AF-A0A150PCJ2-F1
#
_cell.length_a   1.000
_cell.length_b   1.000
_cell.length_c   1.000
_cell.angle_alpha   90.00
_cell.angle_beta   90.00
_cell.angle_gamma   90.00
#
_symmetry.space_group_name_H-M   'P 1'
#
loop_
_entity.id
_entity.type
_entity.pdbx_description
1 polymer ?
#
loop_
_entity_poly.entity_id
_entity_poly.type
_entity_poly.pdbx_seq_one_letter_code
_entity_poly.pdbx_strand_id
1 'polypeptide(L)'
;MNTTSREYDPVLVEAVERALAPYRGKLSPELIEHMREEALVLMSAHPYPVALLQTLQQRPPPDESHELARGGAPAAPEAAKGGEPRGLGRRRAARKR
;
A
#
# COMPACT_ATOMS: atom_id res chain seq x y z
N MET A 1 15.49 -25.71 8.87
CA MET A 1 15.33 -25.05 10.19
C MET A 1 14.93 -23.62 9.90
N ASN A 2 13.64 -23.26 10.02
CA ASN A 2 13.16 -21.89 9.78
C ASN A 2 12.92 -21.21 11.13
N THR A 3 13.99 -20.70 11.73
CA THR A 3 13.97 -20.04 13.05
C THR A 3 13.71 -18.53 12.98
N THR A 4 13.85 -17.89 11.83
CA THR A 4 13.77 -16.43 11.69
C THR A 4 12.37 -15.85 11.92
N SER A 5 11.30 -16.56 11.57
CA SER A 5 9.92 -16.03 11.74
C SER A 5 9.43 -15.97 13.20
N ARG A 6 10.15 -16.56 14.16
CA ARG A 6 9.76 -16.51 15.59
C ARG A 6 10.37 -15.33 16.36
N GLU A 7 11.35 -14.64 15.78
CA GLU A 7 12.12 -13.57 16.45
C GLU A 7 11.64 -12.17 16.07
N TYR A 8 11.01 -12.01 14.90
CA TYR A 8 10.54 -10.73 14.39
C TYR A 8 9.02 -10.62 14.41
N ASP A 9 8.54 -9.38 14.51
CA ASP A 9 7.12 -9.06 14.44
C ASP A 9 6.49 -9.58 13.13
N PRO A 10 5.33 -10.25 13.16
CA PRO A 10 4.71 -10.82 11.97
C PRO A 10 4.32 -9.77 10.92
N VAL A 11 3.92 -8.55 11.34
CA VAL A 11 3.60 -7.44 10.43
C VAL A 11 4.86 -6.97 9.71
N LEU A 12 5.98 -6.92 10.42
CA LEU A 12 7.28 -6.58 9.83
C LEU A 12 7.70 -7.64 8.82
N VAL A 13 7.60 -8.93 9.18
CA VAL A 13 7.92 -10.04 8.27
C VAL A 13 7.09 -9.92 6.99
N GLU A 14 5.78 -9.76 7.09
CA GLU A 14 4.90 -9.61 5.93
C GLU A 14 5.30 -8.41 5.04
N ALA A 15 5.60 -7.27 5.66
CA ALA A 15 6.01 -6.07 4.94
C ALA A 15 7.33 -6.29 4.16
N VAL A 16 8.32 -6.95 4.77
CA VAL A 16 9.60 -7.29 4.13
C VAL A 16 9.37 -8.27 2.97
N GLU A 17 8.58 -9.33 3.18
CA GLU A 17 8.27 -10.29 2.11
C GLU A 17 7.58 -9.63 0.92
N ARG A 18 6.63 -8.72 1.19
CA ARG A 18 5.93 -7.95 0.16
C ARG A 18 6.88 -7.02 -0.60
N ALA A 19 7.82 -6.39 0.10
CA ALA A 19 8.84 -5.54 -0.51
C ALA A 19 9.81 -6.34 -1.40
N LEU A 20 10.14 -7.58 -1.01
CA LEU A 20 11.06 -8.44 -1.76
C LEU A 20 10.43 -9.21 -2.91
N ALA A 21 9.11 -9.42 -2.88
CA ALA A 21 8.38 -10.18 -3.91
C ALA A 21 8.69 -9.76 -5.36
N PRO A 22 8.82 -8.47 -5.73
CA PRO A 22 9.11 -8.06 -7.11
C PRO A 22 10.50 -8.43 -7.64
N TYR A 23 11.42 -8.83 -6.74
CA TYR A 23 12.79 -9.22 -7.06
C TYR A 23 12.96 -10.74 -7.17
N ARG A 24 11.98 -11.52 -6.70
CA ARG A 24 11.99 -12.98 -6.85
C ARG A 24 12.02 -13.35 -8.33
N GLY A 25 12.98 -14.18 -8.72
CA GLY A 25 13.22 -14.57 -10.11
C GLY A 25 14.06 -13.58 -10.94
N LYS A 26 14.43 -12.42 -10.39
CA LYS A 26 15.39 -11.47 -10.99
C LYS A 26 16.75 -11.50 -10.30
N LEU A 27 16.75 -11.75 -9.00
CA LEU A 27 17.95 -11.89 -8.18
C LEU A 27 18.13 -13.35 -7.76
N SER A 28 19.35 -13.72 -7.37
CA SER A 28 19.62 -15.06 -6.84
C SER A 28 18.89 -15.28 -5.51
N PRO A 29 18.51 -16.53 -5.18
CA PRO A 29 17.86 -16.84 -3.91
C PRO A 29 18.68 -16.40 -2.69
N GLU A 30 20.01 -16.56 -2.77
CA GLU A 30 20.94 -16.20 -1.69
C GLU A 30 20.95 -14.70 -1.44
N LEU A 31 20.91 -13.89 -2.51
CA LEU A 31 20.84 -12.45 -2.39
C LEU A 31 19.50 -11.99 -1.80
N ILE A 32 18.40 -12.65 -2.16
CA ILE A 32 17.08 -12.35 -1.58
C ILE A 32 17.04 -12.64 -0.08
N GLU A 33 17.58 -13.79 0.36
CA GLU A 33 17.65 -14.10 1.79
C GLU A 33 18.58 -13.13 2.54
N HIS A 34 19.72 -12.76 1.96
CA HIS A 34 20.59 -11.76 2.58
C HIS A 34 19.88 -10.40 2.73
N MET A 35 19.19 -9.92 1.69
CA MET A 35 18.41 -8.68 1.74
C MET A 35 17.29 -8.75 2.78
N ARG A 36 16.68 -9.92 2.96
CA ARG A 36 15.63 -10.18 3.94
C ARG A 36 16.17 -10.06 5.36
N GLU A 37 17.29 -10.71 5.65
CA GLU A 37 17.95 -10.67 6.95
C GLU A 37 18.34 -9.22 7.32
N GLU A 38 19.02 -8.52 6.41
CA GLU A 38 19.42 -7.12 6.60
C GLU A 38 18.21 -6.21 6.83
N ALA A 39 17.14 -6.37 6.05
CA ALA A 39 15.92 -5.58 6.22
C ALA A 39 15.24 -5.83 7.56
N LEU A 40 15.16 -7.09 8.01
CA LEU A 40 14.55 -7.43 9.30
C LEU A 40 15.34 -6.81 10.45
N VAL A 41 16.66 -6.97 10.47
CA VAL A 41 17.54 -6.39 11.50
C VAL A 41 17.45 -4.87 11.51
N LEU A 42 17.55 -4.23 10.33
CA LEU A 42 17.49 -2.78 10.23
C LEU A 42 16.16 -2.22 10.78
N MET A 43 15.06 -2.83 10.36
CA MET A 43 13.72 -2.35 10.69
C MET A 43 13.31 -2.64 12.14
N SER A 44 13.91 -3.64 12.78
CA SER A 44 13.66 -3.95 14.20
C SER A 44 14.61 -3.24 15.17
N ALA A 45 15.79 -2.83 14.73
CA ALA A 45 16.80 -2.23 15.60
C ALA A 45 16.88 -0.70 15.52
N HIS A 46 16.59 -0.10 14.36
CA HIS A 46 16.72 1.35 14.22
C HIS A 46 15.49 2.09 14.76
N PRO A 47 15.70 3.19 15.52
CA PRO A 47 14.62 3.88 16.22
C PRO A 47 13.55 4.45 15.29
N TYR A 48 13.93 4.89 14.09
CA TYR A 48 12.99 5.46 13.12
C TYR A 48 12.06 4.40 12.51
N PRO A 49 12.54 3.31 11.90
CA PRO A 49 11.68 2.21 11.46
C PRO A 49 10.81 1.59 12.56
N VAL A 50 11.35 1.43 13.77
CA VAL A 50 10.58 0.88 14.91
C VAL A 50 9.38 1.77 15.24
N ALA A 51 9.57 3.09 15.27
CA ALA A 51 8.47 4.02 15.49
C ALA A 51 7.40 3.90 14.39
N LEU A 52 7.79 3.75 13.13
CA LEU A 52 6.85 3.54 12.02
C LEU A 52 6.08 2.22 12.17
N LEU A 53 6.74 1.12 12.54
CA LEU A 53 6.09 -0.17 12.76
C LEU A 53 5.02 -0.08 13.86
N GLN A 54 5.30 0.63 14.96
CA GLN A 54 4.34 0.86 16.03
C GLN A 54 3.09 1.62 15.55
N THR A 55 3.24 2.60 14.66
CA THR A 55 2.07 3.33 14.10
C THR A 55 1.18 2.45 13.23
N LEU A 56 1.74 1.43 12.56
CA LEU A 56 0.97 0.49 11.75
C LEU A 56 0.15 -0.46 12.63
N GLN A 57 0.69 -0.85 13.79
CA GLN A 57 0.03 -1.74 14.74
C GLN A 57 -1.08 -1.07 15.54
N GLN A 58 -0.95 0.24 15.80
CA GLN A 58 -1.88 0.99 16.63
C GLN A 58 -3.16 1.45 15.91
N ARG A 59 -3.42 1.07 14.65
CA ARG A 59 -4.64 1.49 13.96
C ARG A 59 -5.80 0.56 14.35
N PRO A 60 -6.73 0.98 15.24
CA PRO A 60 -7.99 0.26 15.37
C PRO A 60 -8.72 0.29 14.01
N PRO A 61 -9.48 -0.76 13.69
CA PRO A 61 -10.34 -0.73 12.52
C PRO A 61 -11.26 0.49 12.63
N PRO A 62 -11.46 1.25 11.54
CA PRO A 62 -12.39 2.37 11.57
C PRO A 62 -13.79 1.83 11.88
N ASP A 63 -14.42 2.35 12.94
CA ASP A 63 -15.75 1.91 13.36
C ASP A 63 -16.79 2.15 12.25
N GLU A 64 -16.77 3.33 11.63
CA GLU A 64 -17.64 3.72 10.52
C GLU A 64 -16.90 4.63 9.54
N SER A 65 -17.18 4.49 8.24
CA SER A 65 -16.69 5.41 7.20
C SER A 65 -17.80 6.38 6.83
N HIS A 66 -17.60 7.67 7.13
CA HIS A 66 -18.54 8.72 6.76
C HIS A 66 -17.99 9.56 5.61
N GLU A 67 -18.86 9.93 4.67
CA GLU A 67 -18.56 10.95 3.67
C GLU A 67 -18.52 12.32 4.34
N LEU A 68 -17.34 12.91 4.45
CA LEU A 68 -17.21 14.31 4.84
C LEU A 68 -17.67 15.18 3.67
N ALA A 69 -18.80 15.87 3.86
CA ALA A 69 -19.21 16.94 2.96
C ALA A 69 -18.08 17.96 2.88
N ARG A 70 -17.43 18.08 1.71
CA ARG A 70 -16.50 19.18 1.47
C ARG A 70 -17.31 20.46 1.52
N GLY A 71 -17.07 21.28 2.55
CA GLY A 71 -17.74 22.55 2.77
C GLY A 71 -17.59 23.45 1.54
N GLY A 72 -18.64 23.48 0.73
CA GLY A 72 -18.70 24.26 -0.51
C GLY A 72 -20.15 24.60 -0.81
N ALA A 73 -20.61 25.70 -0.19
CA ALA A 73 -21.83 26.46 -0.47
C ALA A 73 -23.19 25.73 -0.28
N PRO A 74 -24.24 26.46 0.15
CA PRO A 74 -25.56 25.86 0.38
C PRO A 74 -26.14 25.30 -0.92
N ALA A 75 -26.50 24.02 -0.88
CA ALA A 75 -27.19 23.34 -1.96
C ALA A 75 -28.58 23.96 -2.17
N ALA A 76 -28.82 24.52 -3.36
CA ALA A 76 -30.17 24.72 -3.86
C ALA A 76 -30.72 23.33 -4.27
N PRO A 77 -31.98 22.99 -3.95
CA PRO A 77 -32.53 21.70 -4.31
C PRO A 77 -33.07 21.77 -5.73
N GLU A 78 -32.52 21.00 -6.67
CA GLU A 78 -33.36 20.48 -7.76
C GLU A 78 -32.76 19.25 -8.47
N ALA A 79 -33.59 18.20 -8.45
CA ALA A 79 -33.78 17.17 -9.46
C ALA A 79 -32.58 16.32 -9.93
N ALA A 80 -32.65 15.05 -9.55
CA ALA A 80 -32.01 13.91 -10.19
C ALA A 80 -32.12 13.92 -11.72
N LYS A 81 -31.04 13.52 -12.41
CA LYS A 81 -31.07 12.68 -13.62
C LYS A 81 -29.66 12.20 -14.01
N GLY A 82 -29.54 10.89 -14.19
CA GLY A 82 -28.68 10.27 -15.20
C GLY A 82 -27.22 10.05 -14.82
N GLY A 83 -26.89 8.82 -14.41
CA GLY A 83 -25.52 8.34 -14.45
C GLY A 83 -25.03 8.16 -15.89
N GLU A 84 -23.75 8.46 -16.12
CA GLU A 84 -23.01 8.01 -17.30
C GLU A 84 -21.65 7.44 -16.87
N PRO A 85 -21.23 6.28 -17.40
CA PRO A 85 -20.00 5.61 -17.00
C PRO A 85 -18.78 6.30 -17.64
N ARG A 86 -17.72 6.54 -16.87
CA ARG A 86 -16.40 6.95 -17.40
C ARG A 86 -15.74 5.78 -18.14
N GLY A 87 -16.22 5.55 -19.36
CA GLY A 87 -15.65 4.60 -20.32
C GLY A 87 -14.62 5.27 -21.23
N LEU A 88 -13.36 4.83 -21.10
CA LEU A 88 -12.41 4.60 -22.19
C LEU A 88 -12.16 5.77 -23.17
N GLY A 89 -11.06 6.50 -22.95
CA GLY A 89 -10.40 7.31 -23.96
C GLY A 89 -9.87 6.45 -25.11
N ARG A 90 -10.71 6.21 -26.12
CA ARG A 90 -10.32 5.57 -27.39
C ARG A 90 -9.54 6.56 -28.26
N ARG A 91 -8.32 6.17 -28.58
CA ARG A 91 -7.50 6.66 -29.70
C ARG A 91 -8.29 6.63 -31.02
N ARG A 92 -8.30 7.74 -31.78
CA ARG A 92 -8.39 7.79 -33.26
C ARG A 92 -7.70 9.09 -33.71
N ALA A 93 -6.55 9.01 -34.36
CA ALA A 93 -6.30 8.69 -35.77
C ALA A 93 -6.23 9.96 -36.65
N ALA A 94 -5.06 10.09 -37.29
CA ALA A 94 -4.68 10.81 -38.51
C ALA A 94 -5.71 11.73 -39.18
N ARG A 95 -5.27 12.96 -39.49
CA ARG A 95 -5.82 13.74 -40.61
C ARG A 95 -4.68 14.38 -41.41
N LYS A 96 -4.46 13.84 -42.61
CA LYS A 96 -3.70 14.44 -43.71
C LYS A 96 -4.33 15.79 -44.10
N ARG A 97 -3.49 16.77 -44.38
CA ARG A 97 -3.69 17.75 -45.46
C ARG A 97 -2.36 17.88 -46.19
#